data_AF-A0A948FE06-F1
#
_entry.id   AF-A0A948FE06-F1
#
_cell.length_a   1.000
_cell.length_b   1.000
_cell.length_c   1.000
_cell.angle_alpha   90.00
_cell.angle_beta   90.00
_cell.angle_gamma   90.00
#
_symmetry.space_group_name_H-M   'P 1'
#
loop_
_entity.id
_entity.type
_entity.pdbx_description
1 polymer ?
#
loop_
_entity_poly.entity_id
_entity_poly.type
_entity_poly.pdbx_seq_one_letter_code
_entity_poly.pdbx_strand_id
1 'polypeptide(L)'
;MMRLRWFLGLLVIASVFYFIFFYPAPSLLEWQSLFLKRAFFILLFCGVFCLLRVLLGPTSADRIVAIDVLGILIVGFCAVLGIPTGREWYIDIGIAWALQSFISILALGKYLEGRAFED
;
A
#
# COMPACT_ATOMS: atom_id res chain seq x y z
N MET A 1 5.22 26.85 8.22
CA MET A 1 6.21 25.76 7.99
C MET A 1 5.62 24.34 8.02
N MET A 2 4.40 24.10 8.52
CA MET A 2 3.82 22.74 8.64
C MET A 2 3.34 22.12 7.30
N ARG A 3 3.03 22.94 6.28
CA ARG A 3 2.60 22.48 4.93
C ARG A 3 3.73 21.92 4.05
N LEU A 4 4.98 22.27 4.30
CA LEU A 4 6.11 21.93 3.41
C LEU A 4 6.58 20.48 3.59
N ARG A 5 6.51 19.95 4.82
CA ARG A 5 6.88 18.55 5.14
C ARG A 5 5.90 17.54 4.53
N TRP A 6 4.61 17.91 4.43
CA TRP A 6 3.58 17.12 3.75
C TRP A 6 3.76 17.07 2.24
N PHE A 7 4.14 18.19 1.62
CA PHE A 7 4.47 18.24 0.19
C PHE A 7 5.68 17.37 -0.14
N LEU A 8 6.72 17.39 0.71
CA LEU A 8 7.90 16.56 0.52
C LEU A 8 7.58 15.06 0.59
N GLY A 9 6.76 14.63 1.54
CA GLY A 9 6.29 13.24 1.65
C GLY A 9 5.46 12.79 0.44
N LEU A 10 4.58 13.67 -0.05
CA LEU A 10 3.78 13.46 -1.25
C LEU A 10 4.68 13.31 -2.49
N LEU A 11 5.71 14.15 -2.62
CA LEU A 11 6.67 14.11 -3.72
C LEU A 11 7.53 12.84 -3.70
N VAL A 12 7.98 12.41 -2.51
CA VAL A 12 8.75 11.17 -2.35
C VAL A 12 7.89 9.95 -2.69
N ILE A 13 6.64 9.88 -2.22
CA ILE A 13 5.77 8.74 -2.49
C ILE A 13 5.30 8.74 -3.96
N ALA A 14 4.98 9.91 -4.52
CA ALA A 14 4.70 10.05 -5.95
C ALA A 14 5.91 9.70 -6.81
N SER A 15 7.13 10.02 -6.35
CA SER A 15 8.38 9.61 -6.99
C SER A 15 8.59 8.09 -6.92
N VAL A 16 8.24 7.43 -5.80
CA VAL A 16 8.31 5.96 -5.67
C VAL A 16 7.28 5.29 -6.58
N PHE A 17 6.05 5.83 -6.65
CA PHE A 17 5.02 5.38 -7.59
C PHE A 17 5.41 5.60 -9.05
N TYR A 18 6.00 6.76 -9.37
CA TYR A 18 6.51 7.07 -10.71
C TYR A 18 7.68 6.16 -11.08
N PHE A 19 8.56 5.85 -10.14
CA PHE A 19 9.66 4.90 -10.32
C PHE A 19 9.12 3.49 -10.56
N ILE A 20 8.10 3.04 -9.81
CA ILE A 20 7.39 1.76 -10.05
C ILE A 20 6.69 1.74 -11.42
N PHE A 21 6.12 2.87 -11.85
CA PHE A 21 5.42 3.00 -13.14
C PHE A 21 6.36 3.03 -14.34
N PHE A 22 7.54 3.68 -14.21
CA PHE A 22 8.48 3.94 -15.30
C PHE A 22 9.67 2.97 -15.34
N TYR A 23 9.98 2.30 -14.23
CA TYR A 23 10.84 1.10 -14.17
C TYR A 23 9.98 -0.16 -13.97
N PRO A 24 9.10 -0.56 -14.91
CA PRO A 24 8.85 -1.97 -15.06
C PRO A 24 10.19 -2.53 -15.51
N ALA A 25 10.93 -3.21 -14.63
CA ALA A 25 12.12 -3.96 -15.04
C ALA A 25 11.67 -4.81 -16.24
N PRO A 26 12.12 -4.51 -17.47
CA PRO A 26 11.56 -5.15 -18.67
C PRO A 26 11.78 -6.67 -18.67
N SER A 27 12.63 -7.15 -17.75
CA SER A 27 12.95 -8.54 -17.47
C SER A 27 12.08 -9.25 -16.41
N LEU A 28 11.24 -8.56 -15.62
CA LEU A 28 10.33 -9.17 -14.63
C LEU A 28 8.86 -9.28 -15.11
N LEU A 29 8.53 -8.58 -16.20
CA LEU A 29 7.15 -8.32 -16.67
C LEU A 29 6.92 -8.85 -18.11
N GLU A 30 7.44 -10.04 -18.42
CA GLU A 30 6.95 -10.85 -19.56
C GLU A 30 5.53 -11.32 -19.23
N TRP A 31 4.56 -10.40 -19.28
CA TRP A 31 3.18 -10.65 -18.87
C TRP A 31 2.58 -11.79 -19.68
N GLN A 32 2.56 -13.00 -19.11
CA GLN A 32 1.95 -14.16 -19.76
C GLN A 32 0.46 -13.96 -20.08
N SER A 33 -0.25 -13.12 -19.30
CA SER A 33 -1.68 -12.88 -19.52
C SER A 33 -2.07 -11.40 -19.46
N LEU A 34 -2.99 -11.02 -20.34
CA LEU A 34 -3.65 -9.70 -20.34
C LEU A 34 -4.37 -9.42 -19.02
N PHE A 35 -4.81 -10.45 -18.31
CA PHE A 35 -5.47 -10.34 -17.03
C PHE A 35 -4.54 -9.78 -15.94
N LEU A 36 -3.34 -10.35 -15.78
CA LEU A 36 -2.38 -9.90 -14.77
C LEU A 36 -1.95 -8.45 -15.00
N LYS A 37 -1.71 -8.08 -16.27
CA LYS A 37 -1.40 -6.70 -16.65
C LYS A 37 -2.51 -5.74 -16.23
N ARG A 38 -3.77 -6.09 -16.51
CA ARG A 38 -4.93 -5.25 -16.11
C ARG A 38 -5.07 -5.16 -14.59
N ALA A 39 -4.94 -6.27 -13.88
CA ALA A 39 -5.02 -6.31 -12.42
C ALA A 39 -3.95 -5.41 -11.77
N PHE A 40 -2.71 -5.46 -12.26
CA PHE A 40 -1.62 -4.62 -11.78
C PHE A 40 -1.92 -3.12 -11.95
N PHE A 41 -2.41 -2.71 -13.13
CA PHE A 41 -2.78 -1.32 -13.37
C PHE A 41 -3.96 -0.85 -12.51
N ILE A 42 -4.94 -1.72 -12.25
CA ILE A 42 -6.07 -1.41 -11.36
C ILE A 42 -5.56 -1.20 -9.92
N LEU A 43 -4.71 -2.09 -9.41
CA LEU A 43 -4.09 -1.95 -8.08
C LEU A 43 -3.29 -0.65 -7.95
N LEU A 44 -2.52 -0.30 -8.99
CA LEU A 44 -1.79 0.96 -9.04
C LEU A 44 -2.72 2.17 -8.95
N PHE A 45 -3.81 2.15 -9.70
CA PHE A 45 -4.79 3.24 -9.69
C PHE A 45 -5.47 3.36 -8.32
N CYS A 46 -5.84 2.24 -7.68
CA CYS A 46 -6.33 2.21 -6.31
C CYS A 46 -5.31 2.77 -5.31
N GLY A 47 -4.02 2.47 -5.49
CA GLY A 47 -2.94 2.99 -4.65
C GLY A 47 -2.86 4.52 -4.69
N VAL A 48 -3.01 5.11 -5.88
CA VAL A 48 -3.07 6.57 -6.04
C VAL A 48 -4.25 7.17 -5.27
N PHE A 49 -5.44 6.58 -5.35
CA PHE A 49 -6.59 7.05 -4.57
C PHE A 49 -6.38 6.93 -3.06
N CYS A 50 -5.79 5.84 -2.58
CA CYS A 50 -5.50 5.68 -1.17
C CYS A 50 -4.52 6.76 -0.69
N LEU A 51 -3.48 7.06 -1.47
CA LEU A 51 -2.55 8.14 -1.17
C LEU A 51 -3.23 9.51 -1.13
N LEU A 52 -4.10 9.79 -2.10
CA LEU A 52 -4.91 11.03 -2.09
C LEU A 52 -5.73 11.13 -0.80
N ARG A 53 -6.31 10.02 -0.32
CA ARG A 53 -7.07 9.98 0.94
C ARG A 53 -6.19 10.19 2.18
N VAL A 54 -5.00 9.58 2.23
CA VAL A 54 -4.04 9.80 3.34
C VAL A 54 -3.68 11.29 3.48
N LEU A 55 -3.62 12.02 2.36
CA LEU A 55 -3.24 13.43 2.33
C LEU A 55 -4.42 14.37 2.63
N LEU A 56 -5.59 14.11 2.05
CA LEU A 56 -6.78 14.95 2.16
C LEU A 56 -7.66 14.61 3.38
N GLY A 57 -7.37 13.51 4.07
CA GLY A 57 -8.16 13.02 5.21
C GLY A 57 -8.32 14.11 6.30
N PRO A 58 -9.55 14.45 6.69
CA PRO A 58 -9.83 15.54 7.64
C PRO A 58 -9.44 15.16 9.08
N THR A 59 -9.58 13.88 9.45
CA THR A 59 -9.27 13.36 10.79
C THR A 59 -8.02 12.50 10.75
N SER A 60 -7.26 12.49 11.85
CA SER A 60 -6.07 11.64 11.99
C SER A 60 -6.41 10.15 11.84
N ALA A 61 -7.59 9.74 12.31
CA ALA A 61 -8.09 8.37 12.18
C ALA A 61 -8.34 7.98 10.72
N ASP A 62 -8.95 8.84 9.90
CA ASP A 62 -9.19 8.57 8.47
C ASP A 62 -7.88 8.36 7.70
N ARG A 63 -6.81 9.08 8.09
CA ARG A 63 -5.48 8.90 7.50
C ARG A 63 -4.85 7.56 7.88
N ILE A 64 -4.99 7.12 9.12
CA ILE A 64 -4.46 5.84 9.58
C ILE A 64 -5.18 4.68 8.88
N VAL A 65 -6.52 4.75 8.75
CA VAL A 65 -7.28 3.76 7.97
C VAL A 65 -6.85 3.75 6.50
N ALA A 66 -6.61 4.91 5.89
CA ALA A 66 -6.14 4.96 4.51
C ALA A 66 -4.73 4.35 4.32
N ILE A 67 -3.86 4.43 5.34
CA ILE A 67 -2.55 3.75 5.35
C ILE A 67 -2.74 2.23 5.50
N ASP A 68 -3.68 1.78 6.31
CA ASP A 68 -3.98 0.35 6.46
C ASP A 68 -4.46 -0.27 5.14
N VAL A 69 -5.33 0.43 4.41
CA VAL A 69 -5.78 0.01 3.08
C VAL A 69 -4.61 -0.06 2.08
N LEU A 70 -3.59 0.80 2.20
CA LEU A 70 -2.36 0.65 1.41
C LEU A 70 -1.62 -0.65 1.73
N GLY A 71 -1.62 -1.09 2.99
CA GLY A 71 -1.09 -2.40 3.40
C GLY A 71 -1.78 -3.56 2.65
N ILE A 72 -3.11 -3.52 2.56
CA ILE A 72 -3.88 -4.52 1.80
C ILE A 72 -3.54 -4.48 0.31
N LEU A 73 -3.34 -3.29 -0.26
CA LEU A 73 -2.89 -3.16 -1.66
C LEU A 73 -1.51 -3.77 -1.89
N ILE A 74 -0.58 -3.62 -0.94
CA ILE A 74 0.75 -4.26 -1.00
C ILE A 74 0.61 -5.79 -1.06
N VAL A 75 -0.29 -6.38 -0.26
CA VAL A 75 -0.59 -7.82 -0.32
C VAL A 75 -1.11 -8.20 -1.72
N GLY A 76 -2.00 -7.39 -2.30
CA GLY A 76 -2.49 -7.58 -3.67
C GLY A 76 -1.37 -7.51 -4.72
N PHE A 77 -0.43 -6.57 -4.59
CA PHE A 77 0.74 -6.48 -5.45
C PHE A 77 1.63 -7.73 -5.32
N CYS A 78 1.90 -8.19 -4.11
CA CYS A 78 2.65 -9.42 -3.86
C CYS A 78 2.00 -10.63 -4.53
N ALA A 79 0.67 -10.78 -4.45
CA ALA A 79 -0.06 -11.86 -5.11
C ALA A 79 0.05 -11.79 -6.65
N VAL A 80 -0.14 -10.61 -7.23
CA VAL A 80 -0.06 -10.42 -8.70
C VAL A 80 1.37 -10.61 -9.23
N LEU A 81 2.38 -10.19 -8.48
CA LEU A 81 3.80 -10.34 -8.85
C LEU A 81 4.33 -11.76 -8.61
N GLY A 82 3.77 -12.48 -7.64
CA GLY A 82 4.16 -13.86 -7.34
C GLY A 82 3.88 -14.83 -8.49
N ILE A 83 2.76 -14.63 -9.21
CA ILE A 83 2.33 -15.51 -10.31
C ILE A 83 3.34 -15.56 -11.48
N PRO A 84 3.70 -14.43 -12.14
CA PRO A 84 4.63 -14.47 -13.27
C PRO A 84 6.07 -14.80 -12.84
N THR A 85 6.47 -14.42 -11.62
CA THR A 85 7.85 -14.61 -11.17
C THR A 85 8.11 -16.03 -10.64
N GLY A 86 7.06 -16.78 -10.29
CA GLY A 86 7.16 -18.14 -9.75
C GLY A 86 7.94 -18.24 -8.44
N ARG A 87 8.09 -17.12 -7.73
CA ARG A 87 8.92 -16.99 -6.53
C ARG A 87 8.04 -17.00 -5.28
N GLU A 88 8.23 -18.00 -4.43
CA GLU A 88 7.39 -18.23 -3.25
C GLU A 88 7.49 -17.11 -2.20
N TRP A 89 8.65 -16.44 -2.10
CA TRP A 89 8.88 -15.38 -1.11
C TRP A 89 7.98 -14.14 -1.28
N TYR A 90 7.33 -13.94 -2.43
CA TYR A 90 6.31 -12.90 -2.57
C TYR A 90 5.09 -13.18 -1.68
N ILE A 91 4.71 -14.45 -1.54
CA ILE A 91 3.58 -14.86 -0.70
C ILE A 91 3.95 -14.72 0.78
N ASP A 92 5.18 -15.05 1.16
CA ASP A 92 5.67 -14.85 2.53
C ASP A 92 5.61 -13.38 2.96
N ILE A 93 6.06 -12.47 2.09
CA ILE A 93 5.95 -11.02 2.31
C ILE A 93 4.47 -10.61 2.40
N GLY A 94 3.62 -11.12 1.52
CA GLY A 94 2.18 -10.84 1.52
C GLY A 94 1.50 -11.25 2.84
N ILE A 95 1.81 -12.43 3.36
CA ILE A 95 1.27 -12.91 4.65
C ILE A 95 1.76 -12.05 5.81
N ALA A 96 3.04 -11.69 5.83
CA ALA A 96 3.59 -10.79 6.86
C ALA A 96 2.89 -9.41 6.85
N TRP A 97 2.64 -8.86 5.67
CA TRP A 97 1.90 -7.60 5.52
C TRP A 97 0.42 -7.72 5.91
N ALA A 98 -0.23 -8.84 5.62
CA ALA A 98 -1.60 -9.09 6.04
C ALA A 98 -1.74 -9.10 7.57
N LEU A 99 -0.81 -9.76 8.27
CA LEU A 99 -0.76 -9.75 9.73
C LEU A 99 -0.49 -8.35 10.29
N GLN A 100 0.42 -7.59 9.67
CA GLN A 100 0.71 -6.22 10.08
C GLN A 100 -0.49 -5.27 9.92
N SER A 101 -1.24 -5.39 8.81
CA SER A 101 -2.46 -4.62 8.58
C SER A 101 -3.52 -4.93 9.64
N PHE A 102 -3.70 -6.21 9.96
CA PHE A 102 -4.61 -6.62 11.03
C PHE A 102 -4.23 -6.04 12.41
N ILE A 103 -2.94 -6.04 12.77
CA ILE A 103 -2.48 -5.43 14.02
C ILE A 103 -2.71 -3.91 14.00
N SER A 104 -2.49 -3.26 12.85
CA SER A 104 -2.64 -1.81 12.69
C SER A 104 -4.08 -1.34 12.97
N ILE A 105 -5.08 -2.07 12.46
CA ILE A 105 -6.48 -1.70 12.70
C ILE A 105 -6.93 -1.98 14.15
N LEU A 106 -6.41 -3.03 14.79
CA LEU A 106 -6.67 -3.29 16.22
C LEU A 106 -6.06 -2.19 17.10
N ALA A 107 -4.84 -1.77 16.81
CA ALA A 107 -4.17 -0.67 17.52
C ALA A 107 -4.95 0.65 17.37
N LEU A 108 -5.46 0.93 16.16
CA LEU A 108 -6.32 2.09 15.93
C LEU A 108 -7.63 2.00 16.72
N GLY A 109 -8.25 0.81 16.75
CA GLY A 109 -9.47 0.57 17.54
C GLY A 109 -9.26 0.87 19.03
N LYS A 110 -8.20 0.33 19.64
CA LYS A 110 -7.83 0.62 21.04
C LYS A 110 -7.58 2.12 21.25
N TYR A 111 -6.87 2.77 20.33
CA TYR A 111 -6.60 4.21 20.40
C TYR A 111 -7.88 5.05 20.38
N LEU A 112 -8.86 4.70 19.54
CA LEU A 112 -10.13 5.42 19.44
C LEU A 112 -11.04 5.18 20.66
N GLU A 113 -10.93 4.02 21.30
CA GLU A 113 -11.67 3.69 22.51
C GLU A 113 -11.12 4.41 23.76
N GLY A 114 -9.89 4.95 23.68
CA GLY A 114 -9.25 5.67 24.78
C GLY A 114 -8.75 4.76 25.92
N ARG A 115 -8.67 3.45 25.70
CA ARG A 115 -8.07 2.51 26.65
C ARG A 115 -6.55 2.59 26.58
N ALA A 116 -5.89 2.58 27.73
CA ALA A 116 -4.43 2.52 27.79
C ALA A 116 -3.94 1.15 27.26
N PHE A 117 -2.73 1.10 26.70
CA PHE A 117 -2.14 -0.13 26.17
C PHE A 117 -1.81 -1.19 27.24
N GLU A 118 -2.06 -0.89 28.51
CA GLU A 118 -1.69 -1.69 29.69
C GLU A 118 -2.79 -2.64 30.20
N ASP A 119 -3.99 -2.62 29.61
CA ASP A 119 -5.10 -3.55 29.93
C ASP A 119 -5.34 -4.60 28.82
#